data_AF-A0A832YXK4-F1
#
_entry.id   AF-A0A832YXK4-F1
#
_cell.length_a   1.000
_cell.length_b   1.000
_cell.length_c   1.000
_cell.angle_alpha   90.00
_cell.angle_beta   90.00
_cell.angle_gamma   90.00
#
_symmetry.space_group_name_H-M   'P 1'
#
loop_
_entity.id
_entity.type
_entity.pdbx_description
1 polymer ?
#
loop_
_entity_poly.entity_id
_entity_poly.type
_entity_poly.pdbx_seq_one_letter_code
_entity_poly.pdbx_strand_id
1 'polypeptide(L)' 'MLKPRGTNAAGHKGWYEVKCRICSKKMYIGDDAVYYCPKCNTKFEAYFCEAHVRKLHGRCPYCGSELKLFV' A
#
# COMPACT_ATOMS: atom_id res chain seq x y z
N MET A 1 -2.23 -12.55 -2.37
CA MET A 1 -3.40 -12.58 -3.29
C MET A 1 -4.37 -11.51 -2.82
N LEU A 2 -4.43 -10.38 -3.52
CA LEU A 2 -5.26 -9.23 -3.13
C LEU A 2 -6.73 -9.63 -3.22
N LYS A 3 -7.47 -9.54 -2.10
CA LYS A 3 -8.90 -9.89 -2.06
C LYS A 3 -9.72 -8.64 -2.39
N PRO A 4 -10.37 -8.56 -3.57
CA PRO A 4 -11.38 -7.53 -3.78
C PRO A 4 -12.52 -7.76 -2.80
N ARG A 5 -12.94 -6.71 -2.09
CA ARG A 5 -14.18 -6.74 -1.29
C ARG A 5 -15.24 -5.94 -2.04
N GLY A 6 -16.40 -6.54 -2.26
CA GLY A 6 -17.57 -5.83 -2.78
C GLY A 6 -17.84 -5.98 -4.28
N THR A 7 -17.42 -7.06 -4.92
CA THR A 7 -17.76 -7.32 -6.34
C THR A 7 -19.26 -7.56 -6.62
N ASN A 8 -20.10 -7.72 -5.59
CA ASN A 8 -21.50 -8.16 -5.74
C ASN A 8 -22.56 -7.10 -5.38
N ALA A 9 -22.20 -5.85 -5.09
CA ALA A 9 -23.18 -4.79 -4.79
C ALA A 9 -23.08 -3.62 -5.78
N ALA A 10 -24.23 -3.15 -6.25
CA ALA A 10 -24.33 -2.08 -7.24
C ALA A 10 -23.76 -0.76 -6.66
N GLY A 11 -22.71 -0.22 -7.30
CA GLY A 11 -22.02 1.01 -6.87
C GLY A 11 -20.60 0.82 -6.31
N HIS A 12 -20.07 -0.40 -6.26
CA HIS A 12 -18.72 -0.66 -5.75
C HIS A 12 -17.62 -0.25 -6.76
N LYS A 13 -16.72 0.66 -6.36
CA LYS A 13 -15.41 0.78 -7.04
C LYS A 13 -14.56 -0.45 -6.66
N GLY A 14 -13.71 -0.92 -7.56
CA GLY A 14 -12.89 -2.12 -7.37
C GLY A 14 -11.68 -1.87 -6.45
N TRP A 15 -11.92 -1.51 -5.20
CA TRP A 15 -10.85 -1.15 -4.27
C TRP A 15 -10.12 -2.39 -3.75
N TYR A 16 -8.79 -2.36 -3.84
CA TYR A 16 -7.95 -3.38 -3.24
C TYR A 16 -7.52 -2.90 -1.85
N GLU A 17 -7.92 -3.64 -0.80
CA GLU A 17 -7.46 -3.38 0.57
C GLU A 17 -6.01 -3.87 0.72
N VAL A 18 -5.12 -2.95 1.09
CA VAL A 18 -3.74 -3.24 1.48
C VAL A 18 -3.50 -2.75 2.91
N LYS A 19 -2.42 -3.22 3.53
CA LYS A 19 -2.05 -2.82 4.88
C LYS A 19 -0.66 -2.23 4.92
N CYS A 20 -0.50 -1.17 5.70
CA CYS A 20 0.82 -0.63 5.97
C CYS A 20 1.64 -1.65 6.76
N ARG A 21 2.84 -1.98 6.29
CA ARG A 21 3.66 -3.01 6.93
C ARG A 21 4.14 -2.64 8.35
N ILE A 22 4.18 -1.35 8.68
CA ILE A 22 4.69 -0.84 9.96
C ILE A 22 3.58 -0.76 11.00
N CYS A 23 2.46 -0.09 10.70
CA CYS A 23 1.37 0.09 11.66
C CYS A 23 0.14 -0.78 11.42
N SER A 24 0.15 -1.64 10.39
CA SER A 24 -1.00 -2.46 9.99
C SER A 24 -2.28 -1.67 9.66
N LYS A 25 -2.18 -0.35 9.44
CA LYS A 25 -3.29 0.49 8.98
C LYS A 25 -3.79 -0.04 7.64
N LYS A 26 -5.10 -0.30 7.55
CA LYS A 26 -5.78 -0.65 6.30
C LYS A 26 -5.89 0.58 5.41
N MET A 27 -5.59 0.40 4.14
CA MET A 27 -5.62 1.43 3.10
C MET A 27 -6.26 0.83 1.86
N TYR A 28 -6.94 1.65 1.10
CA TYR A 28 -7.64 1.21 -0.10
C TYR A 28 -7.00 1.83 -1.33
N ILE A 29 -6.44 0.99 -2.20
CA ILE A 29 -5.90 1.41 -3.49
C ILE A 29 -7.04 2.02 -4.30
N GLY A 30 -6.95 3.31 -4.61
CA GLY A 30 -7.97 4.07 -5.35
C GLY A 30 -8.35 5.40 -4.69
N ASP A 31 -8.57 5.43 -3.38
CA ASP A 31 -8.83 6.70 -2.66
C ASP A 31 -7.80 7.01 -1.56
N ASP A 32 -6.97 6.04 -1.11
CA ASP A 32 -5.86 6.33 -0.19
C ASP A 32 -4.51 6.47 -0.93
N ALA A 33 -3.66 7.38 -0.44
CA ALA A 33 -2.26 7.47 -0.86
C ALA A 33 -1.44 6.28 -0.32
N VAL A 34 -1.30 5.25 -1.16
CA VAL A 34 -0.55 4.03 -0.86
C VAL A 34 0.83 4.10 -1.49
N TYR A 35 1.89 3.88 -0.72
CA TYR A 35 3.24 3.78 -1.25
C TYR A 35 3.73 2.33 -1.22
N TYR A 36 4.55 1.94 -2.18
CA TYR A 36 5.12 0.59 -2.24
C TYR A 36 6.60 0.62 -2.59
N CYS A 37 7.33 -0.40 -2.13
CA CYS A 37 8.71 -0.61 -2.54
C CYS A 37 8.74 -1.53 -3.78
N PRO A 38 9.27 -1.10 -4.94
CA PRO A 38 9.28 -1.92 -6.16
C PRO A 38 10.09 -3.22 -6.02
N LYS A 39 11.09 -3.25 -5.11
CA LYS A 39 11.93 -4.43 -4.88
C LYS A 39 11.36 -5.37 -3.80
N CYS A 40 10.74 -4.82 -2.77
CA CYS A 40 10.28 -5.59 -1.61
C CYS A 40 8.80 -5.98 -1.68
N ASN A 41 8.01 -5.32 -2.54
CA ASN A 41 6.58 -5.60 -2.65
C ASN A 41 6.31 -7.05 -3.07
N THR A 42 7.12 -7.60 -3.98
CA THR A 42 6.99 -8.97 -4.46
C THR A 42 7.23 -10.04 -3.39
N LYS A 43 8.07 -9.76 -2.37
CA LYS A 43 8.37 -10.70 -1.29
C LYS A 43 7.49 -10.54 -0.05
N PHE A 44 7.13 -9.32 0.30
CA PHE A 44 6.55 -9.02 1.62
C PHE A 44 5.26 -8.20 1.57
N GLU A 45 4.70 -7.96 0.39
CA GLU A 45 3.55 -7.04 0.21
C GLU A 45 3.82 -5.71 0.92
N ALA A 46 5.01 -5.16 0.67
CA ALA A 46 5.57 -3.99 1.35
C ALA A 46 4.88 -2.69 0.91
N TYR A 47 3.68 -2.47 1.44
CA TYR A 47 2.91 -1.23 1.33
C TYR A 47 3.11 -0.36 2.57
N PHE A 48 3.09 0.96 2.38
CA PHE A 48 3.31 1.96 3.40
C PHE A 48 2.28 3.08 3.29
N CYS A 49 1.81 3.54 4.44
CA CYS A 49 0.98 4.75 4.49
C CYS A 49 1.84 6.00 4.35
N GLU A 50 1.23 7.07 3.87
CA GLU A 50 1.88 8.37 3.73
C GLU A 50 2.61 8.84 5.00
N ALA A 51 2.01 8.66 6.18
CA ALA A 51 2.61 9.05 7.45
C ALA A 51 3.96 8.35 7.71
N HIS A 52 4.07 7.05 7.40
CA HIS A 52 5.34 6.32 7.56
C HIS A 52 6.32 6.64 6.44
N VAL A 53 5.85 6.88 5.22
CA VAL A 53 6.70 7.31 4.11
C VAL A 53 7.37 8.65 4.44
N ARG A 54 6.61 9.60 5.00
CA ARG A 54 7.15 10.89 5.48
C ARG A 54 8.21 10.69 6.56
N LYS A 55 7.95 9.83 7.56
CA LYS A 55 8.92 9.50 8.62
C LYS A 55 10.19 8.80 8.10
N LEU A 56 10.05 7.99 7.06
CA LEU A 56 11.15 7.27 6.42
C LEU A 56 11.83 8.09 5.31
N HIS A 57 11.45 9.36 5.14
CA HIS A 57 11.95 10.24 4.08
C HIS A 57 11.87 9.61 2.68
N GLY A 58 10.78 8.88 2.41
CA GLY A 58 10.58 8.23 1.11
C GLY A 58 11.42 6.99 0.89
N ARG A 59 12.11 6.43 1.90
CA ARG A 59 12.97 5.25 1.75
C ARG A 59 12.36 3.98 2.36
N CYS A 60 12.61 2.86 1.71
CA CYS A 60 12.18 1.55 2.19
C CYS A 60 13.05 1.11 3.39
N PRO A 61 12.44 0.71 4.53
CA PRO A 61 13.19 0.31 5.73
C PRO A 61 13.95 -1.01 5.55
N TYR A 62 13.62 -1.80 4.52
CA TYR A 62 14.23 -3.10 4.28
C TYR A 62 15.45 -3.04 3.34
N CYS A 63 15.37 -2.24 2.28
CA CYS A 63 16.40 -2.22 1.23
C CYS A 63 16.94 -0.81 0.92
N GLY A 64 16.50 0.22 1.63
CA GLY A 64 16.91 1.61 1.43
C GLY A 64 16.49 2.25 0.11
N SER A 65 15.83 1.51 -0.78
CA SER A 65 15.37 2.03 -2.08
C SER A 65 14.20 3.01 -1.91
N GLU A 66 14.03 3.94 -2.83
CA GLU A 66 12.94 4.91 -2.80
C GLU A 66 11.57 4.23 -2.96
N LEU A 67 10.61 4.68 -2.15
CA LEU A 67 9.22 4.27 -2.18
C LEU A 67 8.50 5.01 -3.31
N LYS A 68 7.69 4.28 -4.07
CA LYS A 68 6.87 4.85 -5.14
C LYS A 68 5.42 4.94 -4.70
N LEU A 69 4.74 6.02 -5.10
CA LEU A 69 3.30 6.11 -4.95
C LEU A 69 2.63 5.09 -5.88
N PHE A 70 1.71 4.32 -5.34
CA PHE A 70 0.84 3.43 -6.10
C PHE A 70 -0.34 4.28 -6.58
N VAL A 71 -0.34 4.60 -7.88
CA VAL A 71 -1.40 5.32 -8.59
C VAL A 71 -2.20 4.36 -9.45
#